data_AF-A0A7V5YX81-F1
#
_entry.id   AF-A0A7V5YX81-F1
#
_cell.length_a   1.000
_cell.length_b   1.000
_cell.length_c   1.000
_cell.angle_alpha   90.00
_cell.angle_beta   90.00
_cell.angle_gamma   90.00
#
_symmetry.space_group_name_H-M   'P 1'
#
loop_
_entity.id
_entity.type
_entity.pdbx_description
1 polymer ?
#
loop_
_entity_poly.entity_id
_entity_poly.type
_entity_poly.pdbx_seq_one_letter_code
_entity_poly.pdbx_strand_id
1 'polypeptide(L)'
;MNENAYRPRHFRIIRHVTKNRILDIQDFLSIGKLRIEIVEYVEGEGAKLAVEHFAEPDALALVCFDILHGRPFDKYVEYKGTPQGEAAVSRVLVVERVEARNPFKITVSRGPGKVTETGAIQPLGKPEASLSMLLSEFDARRIAYTILRHLAAFEAATYHARVAAGTRHDAEPEPPAAAPEAPPAAEPTPAPVSAAAPRSAPAAAAAPAPQAEPPRPASAGPAPALAAARPAPRRGRPVESYWMAAERIGVAREEAEKILRSVDGDWGRAWSTLRAIEQRRVEAPS
;
A
#
# COMPACT_ATOMS: atom_id res chain seq x y z
N MET A 1 32.48 23.71 5.08
CA MET A 1 31.17 23.39 4.49
C MET A 1 30.37 22.66 5.55
N ASN A 2 29.28 23.23 6.05
CA ASN A 2 28.61 22.74 7.26
C ASN A 2 27.89 21.41 7.01
N GLU A 3 28.28 20.39 7.78
CA GLU A 3 27.72 19.03 7.91
C GLU A 3 26.30 18.97 8.50
N ASN A 4 25.50 20.03 8.40
CA ASN A 4 24.06 19.96 8.64
C ASN A 4 23.32 19.50 7.38
N ALA A 5 23.83 18.45 6.74
CA ALA A 5 23.08 17.71 5.76
C ALA A 5 21.90 17.07 6.50
N TYR A 6 20.70 17.63 6.31
CA TYR A 6 19.46 17.03 6.77
C TYR A 6 19.48 15.55 6.39
N ARG A 7 19.75 14.67 7.37
CA ARG A 7 19.55 13.24 7.23
C ARG A 7 18.07 13.03 7.49
N PRO A 8 17.24 12.75 6.48
CA PRO A 8 15.83 12.48 6.70
C PRO A 8 15.77 11.24 7.60
N ARG A 9 15.48 11.43 8.88
CA ARG A 9 15.05 10.32 9.74
C ARG A 9 13.72 9.88 9.15
N HIS A 10 13.57 8.57 8.88
CA HIS A 10 12.35 7.96 8.33
C HIS A 10 11.10 8.71 8.78
N PHE A 11 10.59 9.57 7.88
CA PHE A 11 9.58 10.53 8.26
C PHE A 11 8.23 9.84 8.16
N ARG A 12 7.39 10.01 9.18
CA ARG A 12 6.03 9.49 9.16
C ARG A 12 5.19 10.32 8.20
N ILE A 13 4.73 9.70 7.12
CA ILE A 13 3.84 10.34 6.14
C ILE A 13 2.44 10.51 6.75
N ILE A 14 1.90 9.43 7.33
CA ILE A 14 0.59 9.47 7.97
C ILE A 14 0.45 8.38 9.04
N ARG A 15 -0.20 8.73 10.16
CA ARG A 15 -0.73 7.79 11.14
C ARG A 15 -2.24 7.77 11.07
N HIS A 16 -2.84 6.59 11.08
CA HIS A 16 -4.26 6.43 11.32
C HIS A 16 -4.45 5.48 12.51
N VAL A 17 -5.21 5.92 13.50
CA VAL A 17 -5.37 5.21 14.77
C VAL A 17 -6.84 4.85 14.95
N THR A 18 -7.10 3.59 15.22
CA THR A 18 -8.40 3.06 15.63
C THR A 18 -8.31 2.62 17.10
N LYS A 19 -9.41 2.10 17.65
CA LYS A 19 -9.49 1.66 19.05
C LYS A 19 -8.41 0.63 19.44
N ASN A 20 -8.04 -0.26 18.52
CA ASN A 20 -7.13 -1.37 18.80
C ASN A 20 -6.02 -1.53 17.77
N ARG A 21 -5.95 -0.68 16.73
CA ARG A 21 -4.94 -0.77 15.69
C ARG A 21 -4.41 0.59 15.26
N ILE A 22 -3.15 0.60 14.82
CA ILE A 22 -2.48 1.75 14.24
C ILE A 22 -2.00 1.33 12.86
N LEU A 23 -2.35 2.11 11.84
CA LEU A 23 -1.74 2.07 10.52
C LEU A 23 -0.74 3.22 10.45
N ASP A 24 0.53 2.88 10.23
CA ASP A 24 1.62 3.83 10.10
C ASP A 24 2.24 3.69 8.72
N ILE A 25 2.36 4.79 7.99
CA ILE A 25 2.99 4.84 6.66
C ILE A 25 4.16 5.80 6.75
N GLN A 26 5.34 5.27 6.47
CA GLN A 26 6.62 5.96 6.65
C GLN A 26 7.38 6.05 5.33
N ASP A 27 8.14 7.14 5.19
CA ASP A 27 9.04 7.38 4.08
C ASP A 27 10.28 6.48 4.19
N PHE A 28 10.46 5.64 3.17
CA PHE A 28 11.67 4.85 2.90
C PHE A 28 12.13 5.04 1.44
N LEU A 29 11.88 6.22 0.87
CA LEU A 29 12.12 6.52 -0.55
C LEU A 29 13.61 6.61 -0.88
N SER A 30 14.50 6.72 0.13
CA SER A 30 15.94 6.56 -0.05
C SER A 30 16.34 5.17 -0.60
N ILE A 31 15.52 4.14 -0.35
CA ILE A 31 15.64 2.81 -0.95
C ILE A 31 14.54 2.54 -1.99
N GLY A 32 13.82 3.59 -2.40
CA GLY A 32 12.71 3.51 -3.36
C GLY A 32 11.48 2.77 -2.85
N LYS A 33 11.19 2.76 -1.54
CA LYS A 33 10.03 2.06 -0.96
C LYS A 33 9.21 2.95 -0.04
N LEU A 34 7.97 2.54 0.22
CA LEU A 34 7.18 3.05 1.34
C LEU A 34 7.00 1.95 2.39
N ARG A 35 7.26 2.25 3.66
CA ARG A 35 7.03 1.30 4.75
C ARG A 35 5.60 1.44 5.25
N ILE A 36 4.82 0.38 5.16
CA ILE A 36 3.46 0.28 5.67
C ILE A 36 3.47 -0.68 6.85
N GLU A 37 3.13 -0.18 8.03
CA GLU A 37 3.14 -0.94 9.29
C GLU A 37 1.74 -0.92 9.90
N ILE A 38 1.25 -2.09 10.29
CA ILE A 38 0.04 -2.23 11.10
C ILE A 38 0.44 -2.77 12.46
N VAL A 39 0.05 -2.05 13.50
CA VAL A 39 0.28 -2.44 14.89
C VAL A 39 -1.06 -2.68 15.57
N GLU A 40 -1.24 -3.87 16.14
CA GLU A 40 -2.32 -4.17 17.06
C GLU A 40 -1.86 -3.88 18.49
N TYR A 41 -2.69 -3.17 19.24
CA TYR A 41 -2.38 -2.77 20.60
C TYR A 41 -3.61 -2.90 21.49
N VAL A 42 -3.36 -3.02 22.79
CA VAL A 42 -4.38 -2.92 23.82
C VAL A 42 -4.06 -1.72 24.69
N GLU A 43 -5.07 -0.88 24.91
CA GLU A 43 -4.97 0.30 25.76
C GLU A 43 -4.52 -0.12 27.17
N GLY A 44 -3.43 0.47 27.65
CA GLY A 44 -2.80 0.11 28.92
C GLY A 44 -1.79 -1.03 28.88
N GLU A 45 -1.86 -1.93 27.89
CA GLU A 45 -0.92 -3.08 27.75
C GLU A 45 0.15 -2.86 26.67
N GLY A 46 -0.05 -1.90 25.76
CA GLY A 46 0.89 -1.59 24.68
C GLY A 46 0.68 -2.45 23.43
N ALA A 47 1.72 -2.55 22.59
CA ALA A 47 1.68 -3.24 21.31
C ALA A 47 1.76 -4.77 21.49
N LYS A 48 0.81 -5.51 20.89
CA LYS A 48 0.75 -6.98 20.92
C LYS A 48 1.38 -7.61 19.70
N LEU A 49 1.10 -7.06 18.53
CA LEU A 49 1.57 -7.58 17.26
C LEU A 49 1.84 -6.43 16.30
N ALA A 50 2.95 -6.50 15.58
CA ALA A 50 3.27 -5.58 14.51
C ALA A 50 3.64 -6.37 13.25
N VAL A 51 3.10 -5.95 12.13
CA VAL A 51 3.44 -6.47 10.80
C VAL A 51 3.75 -5.30 9.89
N GLU A 52 4.70 -5.49 8.98
CA GLU A 52 5.17 -4.44 8.08
C GLU A 52 5.32 -4.96 6.65
N HIS A 53 5.24 -4.05 5.69
CA HIS A 53 5.47 -4.27 4.27
C HIS A 53 6.22 -3.08 3.67
N PHE A 54 7.05 -3.34 2.65
CA PHE A 54 7.78 -2.32 1.90
C PHE A 54 7.21 -2.23 0.48
N ALA A 55 6.24 -1.34 0.30
CA ALA A 55 5.47 -1.21 -0.93
C ALA A 55 6.25 -0.45 -2.01
N GLU A 56 6.03 -0.82 -3.28
CA GLU A 56 6.45 0.00 -4.42
C GLU A 56 5.66 1.32 -4.47
N PRO A 57 6.32 2.49 -4.47
CA PRO A 57 5.64 3.78 -4.52
C PRO A 57 4.74 3.94 -5.75
N ASP A 58 5.20 3.53 -6.93
CA ASP A 58 4.48 3.74 -8.20
C ASP A 58 3.18 2.91 -8.26
N ALA A 59 3.27 1.63 -7.89
CA ALA A 59 2.11 0.75 -7.84
C ALA A 59 1.11 1.23 -6.78
N LEU A 60 1.60 1.64 -5.60
CA LEU A 60 0.73 2.18 -4.56
C LEU A 60 0.10 3.52 -4.96
N ALA A 61 0.80 4.36 -5.75
CA ALA A 61 0.27 5.62 -6.25
C ALA A 61 -0.94 5.40 -7.17
N LEU A 62 -0.92 4.37 -8.02
CA LEU A 62 -2.08 4.00 -8.85
C LEU A 62 -3.29 3.62 -7.99
N VAL A 63 -3.08 2.78 -6.97
CA VAL A 63 -4.14 2.39 -6.03
C VAL A 63 -4.69 3.61 -5.29
N CYS A 64 -3.81 4.50 -4.82
CA CYS A 64 -4.21 5.74 -4.17
C CYS A 64 -5.01 6.66 -5.10
N PHE A 65 -4.61 6.75 -6.37
CA PHE A 65 -5.32 7.51 -7.38
C PHE A 65 -6.74 6.97 -7.61
N ASP A 66 -6.89 5.64 -7.71
CA ASP A 66 -8.20 5.00 -7.87
C ASP A 66 -9.10 5.19 -6.64
N ILE A 67 -8.54 5.10 -5.43
CA ILE A 67 -9.25 5.41 -4.18
C ILE A 67 -9.79 6.85 -4.20
N LEU A 68 -8.96 7.82 -4.60
CA LEU A 68 -9.35 9.24 -4.61
C LEU A 68 -10.46 9.56 -5.60
N HIS A 69 -10.38 8.98 -6.79
CA HIS A 69 -11.34 9.24 -7.86
C HIS A 69 -12.58 8.34 -7.76
N GLY A 70 -12.67 7.51 -6.71
CA GLY A 70 -13.79 6.57 -6.55
C GLY A 70 -13.84 5.52 -7.66
N ARG A 71 -12.72 5.26 -8.33
CA ARG A 71 -12.66 4.27 -9.41
C ARG A 71 -12.83 2.87 -8.81
N PRO A 72 -13.49 1.96 -9.56
CA PRO A 72 -13.58 0.57 -9.15
C PRO A 72 -12.21 -0.08 -9.26
N PHE A 73 -11.77 -0.72 -8.19
CA PHE A 73 -10.70 -1.71 -8.20
C PHE A 73 -11.09 -2.77 -7.18
N ASP A 74 -10.94 -4.04 -7.54
CA ASP A 74 -11.38 -5.13 -6.67
C ASP A 74 -10.33 -5.39 -5.59
N LYS A 75 -9.09 -5.60 -6.03
CA LYS A 75 -8.00 -6.05 -5.15
C LYS A 75 -6.65 -5.70 -5.75
N TYR A 76 -5.82 -5.04 -4.95
CA TYR A 76 -4.40 -4.89 -5.18
C TYR A 76 -3.65 -5.84 -4.23
N VAL A 77 -2.69 -6.60 -4.78
CA VAL A 77 -1.84 -7.50 -4.01
C VAL A 77 -0.38 -7.28 -4.38
N GLU A 78 0.45 -7.08 -3.36
CA GLU A 78 1.89 -6.96 -3.52
C GLU A 78 2.61 -7.98 -2.66
N TYR A 79 3.54 -8.71 -3.29
CA TYR A 79 4.37 -9.70 -2.64
C TYR A 79 5.79 -9.16 -2.50
N LYS A 80 6.33 -9.23 -1.28
CA LYS A 80 7.72 -8.94 -0.98
C LYS A 80 8.30 -10.06 -0.13
N GLY A 81 9.62 -10.13 -0.07
CA GLY A 81 10.26 -10.99 0.90
C GLY A 81 11.71 -10.65 1.13
N THR A 82 12.29 -11.29 2.12
CA THR A 82 13.72 -11.21 2.40
C THR A 82 14.25 -12.63 2.53
N PRO A 83 15.31 -13.00 1.79
CA PRO A 83 15.98 -14.28 1.99
C PRO A 83 16.67 -14.28 3.36
N GLN A 84 16.58 -15.38 4.08
CA GLN A 84 17.12 -15.55 5.43
C GLN A 84 17.80 -16.93 5.53
N GLY A 85 18.92 -17.07 4.82
CA GLY A 85 19.62 -18.35 4.67
C GLY A 85 18.84 -19.30 3.77
N GLU A 86 18.56 -20.51 4.28
CA GLU A 86 17.77 -21.53 3.57
C GLU A 86 16.26 -21.24 3.57
N ALA A 87 15.79 -20.37 4.47
CA ALA A 87 14.40 -19.94 4.54
C ALA A 87 14.23 -18.54 3.94
N ALA A 88 13.01 -18.21 3.50
CA ALA A 88 12.66 -16.84 3.14
C ALA A 88 11.47 -16.38 3.99
N VAL A 89 11.45 -15.08 4.32
CA VAL A 89 10.29 -14.45 4.94
C VAL A 89 9.50 -13.74 3.86
N SER A 90 8.25 -14.15 3.67
CA SER A 90 7.30 -13.50 2.78
C SER A 90 6.48 -12.46 3.54
N ARG A 91 6.24 -11.32 2.88
CA ARG A 91 5.37 -10.24 3.33
C ARG A 91 4.39 -9.92 2.22
N VAL A 92 3.10 -9.89 2.53
CA VAL A 92 2.05 -9.61 1.55
C VAL A 92 1.24 -8.41 1.98
N LEU A 93 1.10 -7.45 1.08
CA LEU A 93 0.17 -6.34 1.21
C LEU A 93 -1.04 -6.61 0.34
N VAL A 94 -2.23 -6.44 0.91
CA VAL A 94 -3.50 -6.51 0.18
C VAL A 94 -4.29 -5.24 0.47
N VAL A 95 -4.71 -4.55 -0.58
CA VAL A 95 -5.66 -3.43 -0.50
C VAL A 95 -6.86 -3.81 -1.34
N GLU A 96 -8.02 -3.93 -0.70
CA GLU A 96 -9.24 -4.40 -1.37
C GLU A 96 -10.45 -3.58 -0.96
N ARG A 97 -11.43 -3.50 -1.85
CA ARG A 97 -12.77 -3.00 -1.51
C ARG A 97 -13.62 -4.17 -1.00
N VAL A 98 -14.36 -3.93 0.07
CA VAL A 98 -15.24 -4.92 0.71
C VAL A 98 -16.65 -4.37 0.89
N GLU A 99 -17.64 -5.24 0.86
CA GLU A 99 -19.04 -4.91 1.14
C GLU A 99 -19.28 -4.75 2.64
N ALA A 100 -18.70 -3.70 3.23
CA ALA A 100 -18.82 -3.38 4.65
C ALA A 100 -19.09 -1.88 4.84
N ARG A 101 -19.50 -1.50 6.07
CA ARG A 101 -19.68 -0.08 6.46
C ARG A 101 -18.42 0.75 6.20
N ASN A 102 -17.26 0.14 6.43
CA ASN A 102 -15.95 0.69 6.12
C ASN A 102 -15.42 -0.05 4.90
N PRO A 103 -15.56 0.51 3.68
CA PRO A 103 -15.47 -0.25 2.44
C PRO A 103 -14.05 -0.58 2.01
N PHE A 104 -13.01 -0.03 2.64
CA PHE A 104 -11.62 -0.29 2.27
C PHE A 104 -10.93 -1.15 3.32
N LYS A 105 -10.32 -2.24 2.90
CA LYS A 105 -9.56 -3.14 3.77
C LYS A 105 -8.10 -3.17 3.36
N ILE A 106 -7.22 -2.82 4.28
CA ILE A 106 -5.76 -2.96 4.12
C ILE A 106 -5.32 -4.13 4.99
N THR A 107 -4.67 -5.13 4.41
CA THR A 107 -4.13 -6.28 5.12
C THR A 107 -2.64 -6.37 4.88
N VAL A 108 -1.88 -6.56 5.94
CA VAL A 108 -0.46 -6.88 5.88
C VAL A 108 -0.26 -8.21 6.57
N SER A 109 0.38 -9.15 5.89
CA SER A 109 0.71 -10.46 6.44
C SER A 109 2.20 -10.76 6.31
N ARG A 110 2.70 -11.56 7.24
CA ARG A 110 4.07 -12.06 7.31
C ARG A 110 4.03 -13.55 7.56
N GLY A 111 4.88 -14.30 6.88
CA GLY A 111 5.02 -15.73 7.11
C GLY A 111 6.16 -16.35 6.31
N PRO A 112 6.24 -17.70 6.31
CA PRO A 112 7.21 -18.43 5.52
C PRO A 112 7.05 -18.12 4.02
N GLY A 113 8.19 -18.05 3.33
CA GLY A 113 8.29 -17.87 1.90
C GLY A 113 9.24 -18.88 1.27
N LYS A 114 9.09 -19.08 -0.03
CA LYS A 114 9.99 -19.87 -0.87
C LYS A 114 10.59 -18.97 -1.94
N VAL A 115 11.91 -19.01 -2.09
CA VAL A 115 12.61 -18.37 -3.20
C VAL A 115 12.33 -19.20 -4.46
N THR A 116 11.79 -18.57 -5.50
CA THR A 116 11.60 -19.18 -6.81
C THR A 116 12.91 -19.21 -7.58
N GLU A 117 12.97 -19.96 -8.69
CA GLU A 117 14.14 -20.00 -9.57
C GLU A 117 14.52 -18.62 -10.12
N THR A 118 13.54 -17.71 -10.23
CA THR A 118 13.71 -16.32 -10.65
C THR A 118 14.19 -15.39 -9.52
N GLY A 119 14.42 -15.90 -8.31
CA GLY A 119 14.80 -15.11 -7.14
C GLY A 119 13.63 -14.36 -6.47
N ALA A 120 12.40 -14.48 -6.98
CA ALA A 120 11.23 -13.90 -6.33
C ALA A 120 10.83 -14.72 -5.09
N ILE A 121 10.26 -14.06 -4.09
CA ILE A 121 9.81 -14.75 -2.87
C ILE A 121 8.28 -14.89 -2.92
N GLN A 122 7.82 -16.14 -2.96
CA GLN A 122 6.39 -16.46 -2.89
C GLN A 122 6.03 -16.92 -1.48
N PRO A 123 4.84 -16.56 -0.97
CA PRO A 123 4.36 -17.08 0.32
C PRO A 123 4.20 -18.59 0.28
N LEU A 124 4.68 -19.28 1.32
CA LEU A 124 4.65 -20.75 1.43
C LEU A 124 3.72 -21.15 2.59
N GLY A 125 2.43 -21.35 2.29
CA GLY A 125 1.45 -21.80 3.29
C GLY A 125 0.77 -20.65 4.04
N LYS A 126 0.34 -20.92 5.29
CA LYS A 126 -0.42 -19.94 6.09
C LYS A 126 0.53 -18.88 6.68
N PRO A 127 0.15 -17.59 6.67
CA PRO A 127 0.95 -16.55 7.31
C PRO A 127 1.01 -16.77 8.83
N GLU A 128 2.17 -16.53 9.42
CA GLU A 128 2.39 -16.57 10.87
C GLU A 128 1.69 -15.41 11.58
N ALA A 129 1.68 -14.24 10.93
CA ALA A 129 1.05 -13.04 11.43
C ALA A 129 0.27 -12.36 10.30
N SER A 130 -0.93 -11.87 10.60
CA SER A 130 -1.74 -11.12 9.66
C SER A 130 -2.58 -10.11 10.42
N LEU A 131 -2.43 -8.83 10.07
CA LEU A 131 -3.26 -7.76 10.60
C LEU A 131 -3.99 -7.07 9.45
N SER A 132 -5.24 -6.69 9.71
CA SER A 132 -6.08 -5.98 8.75
C SER A 132 -6.64 -4.70 9.37
N MET A 133 -7.00 -3.74 8.55
CA MET A 133 -7.66 -2.52 8.99
C MET A 133 -8.76 -2.15 8.01
N LEU A 134 -9.96 -1.92 8.54
CA LEU A 134 -11.07 -1.38 7.78
C LEU A 134 -11.09 0.13 7.90
N LEU A 135 -11.09 0.82 6.77
CA LEU A 135 -11.10 2.26 6.66
C LEU A 135 -12.44 2.74 6.10
N SER A 136 -12.92 3.86 6.65
CA SER A 136 -14.02 4.58 6.02
C SER A 136 -13.58 5.11 4.65
N GLU A 137 -14.53 5.41 3.77
CA GLU A 137 -14.20 6.01 2.47
C GLU A 137 -13.44 7.33 2.62
N PHE A 138 -13.85 8.16 3.59
CA PHE A 138 -13.18 9.42 3.90
C PHE A 138 -11.73 9.20 4.37
N ASP A 139 -11.50 8.26 5.29
CA ASP A 139 -10.16 7.97 5.79
C ASP A 139 -9.24 7.40 4.70
N ALA A 140 -9.76 6.49 3.87
CA ALA A 140 -9.02 5.93 2.75
C ALA A 140 -8.61 7.02 1.76
N ARG A 141 -9.53 7.93 1.38
CA ARG A 141 -9.23 9.09 0.52
C ARG A 141 -8.21 10.03 1.17
N ARG A 142 -8.34 10.33 2.46
CA ARG A 142 -7.39 11.17 3.20
C ARG A 142 -5.99 10.57 3.19
N ILE A 143 -5.88 9.25 3.42
CA ILE A 143 -4.60 8.52 3.38
C ILE A 143 -4.02 8.56 1.97
N ALA A 144 -4.80 8.19 0.96
CA ALA A 144 -4.38 8.21 -0.44
C ALA A 144 -3.89 9.59 -0.89
N TYR A 145 -4.63 10.66 -0.56
CA TYR A 145 -4.23 12.03 -0.86
C TYR A 145 -2.91 12.41 -0.21
N THR A 146 -2.73 12.04 1.06
CA THR A 146 -1.50 12.36 1.81
C THR A 146 -0.28 11.65 1.22
N ILE A 147 -0.43 10.38 0.82
CA ILE A 147 0.63 9.61 0.16
C ILE A 147 0.98 10.26 -1.18
N LEU A 148 0.00 10.53 -2.05
CA LEU A 148 0.28 11.13 -3.37
C LEU A 148 0.94 12.50 -3.25
N ARG A 149 0.48 13.35 -2.31
CA ARG A 149 1.10 14.65 -2.04
C ARG A 149 2.56 14.49 -1.60
N HIS A 150 2.85 13.50 -0.75
CA HIS A 150 4.21 13.22 -0.29
C HIS A 150 5.10 12.74 -1.45
N LEU A 151 4.62 11.81 -2.27
CA LEU A 151 5.35 11.31 -3.43
C LEU A 151 5.66 12.42 -4.43
N ALA A 152 4.68 13.27 -4.76
CA ALA A 152 4.90 14.42 -5.63
C ALA A 152 5.93 15.42 -5.06
N ALA A 153 5.88 15.69 -3.74
CA ALA A 153 6.85 16.55 -3.07
C ALA A 153 8.27 15.95 -3.10
N PHE A 154 8.40 14.64 -2.86
CA PHE A 154 9.67 13.93 -2.96
C PHE A 154 10.22 13.97 -4.38
N GLU A 155 9.37 13.76 -5.39
CA GLU A 155 9.78 13.81 -6.79
C GLU A 155 10.34 15.16 -7.18
N ALA A 156 9.63 16.24 -6.84
CA ALA A 156 10.07 17.61 -7.09
C ALA A 156 11.39 17.94 -6.38
N ALA A 157 11.53 17.54 -5.11
CA ALA A 157 12.73 17.79 -4.32
C ALA A 157 13.96 17.04 -4.85
N THR A 158 13.77 15.84 -5.41
CA THR A 158 14.87 14.98 -5.89
C THR A 158 15.11 15.10 -7.40
N TYR A 159 14.25 15.79 -8.14
CA TYR A 159 14.29 15.88 -9.60
C TYR A 159 15.65 16.35 -10.10
N HIS A 160 16.16 17.49 -9.63
CA HIS A 160 17.44 18.03 -10.10
C HIS A 160 18.62 17.12 -9.80
N ALA A 161 18.65 16.49 -8.62
CA ALA A 161 19.71 15.55 -8.25
C ALA A 161 19.67 14.29 -9.15
N ARG A 162 18.48 13.77 -9.44
CA ARG A 162 18.29 12.60 -10.33
C ARG A 162 18.64 12.94 -11.78
N VAL A 163 18.20 14.10 -12.27
CA VAL A 163 18.56 14.59 -13.61
C VAL A 163 20.07 14.75 -13.71
N ALA A 164 20.73 15.42 -12.76
CA ALA A 164 22.19 15.59 -12.76
C ALA A 164 22.97 14.28 -12.64
N ALA A 165 22.41 13.27 -11.96
CA ALA A 165 22.99 11.92 -11.91
C ALA A 165 22.79 11.17 -13.24
N GLY A 166 21.63 11.32 -13.89
CA GLY A 166 21.31 10.70 -15.17
C GLY A 166 22.02 11.33 -16.37
N THR A 167 22.23 12.65 -16.38
CA THR A 167 23.01 13.33 -17.43
C THR A 167 24.51 13.08 -17.35
N ARG A 168 25.00 12.41 -16.30
CA ARG A 168 26.41 12.00 -16.20
C ARG A 168 26.72 10.68 -16.91
N HIS A 169 25.74 10.01 -17.53
CA HIS A 169 25.94 8.67 -18.07
C HIS A 169 26.28 8.55 -19.56
N ASP A 170 26.38 9.65 -20.31
CA ASP A 170 26.84 9.64 -21.70
C ASP A 170 27.99 10.64 -21.94
N ALA A 171 28.92 10.76 -20.99
CA ALA A 171 30.29 11.08 -21.40
C ALA A 171 30.86 9.77 -21.97
N GLU A 172 30.57 9.55 -23.25
CA GLU A 172 31.26 8.58 -24.11
C GLU A 172 32.75 8.62 -23.71
N PRO A 173 33.35 7.48 -23.31
CA PRO A 173 34.75 7.46 -22.91
C PRO A 173 35.52 8.09 -24.08
N GLU A 174 36.11 9.25 -23.82
CA GLU A 174 36.97 9.93 -24.78
C GLU A 174 37.90 8.85 -25.35
N PRO A 175 37.85 8.59 -26.67
CA PRO A 175 38.58 7.48 -27.25
C PRO A 175 40.03 7.62 -26.77
N PRO A 176 40.63 6.56 -26.19
CA PRO A 176 41.94 6.66 -25.60
C PRO A 176 42.85 7.31 -26.62
N ALA A 177 43.37 8.50 -26.29
CA ALA A 177 44.33 9.20 -27.12
C ALA A 177 45.38 8.17 -27.52
N ALA A 178 45.48 7.92 -28.83
CA ALA A 178 46.23 6.81 -29.40
C ALA A 178 47.57 6.65 -28.67
N ALA A 179 47.68 5.58 -27.88
CA ALA A 179 48.93 5.26 -27.22
C ALA A 179 49.99 5.03 -28.32
N PRO A 180 51.20 5.62 -28.21
CA PRO A 180 52.27 5.35 -29.15
C PRO A 180 52.57 3.84 -29.16
N GLU A 181 52.61 3.26 -30.37
CA GLU A 181 52.88 1.85 -30.61
C GLU A 181 54.08 1.36 -29.78
N ALA A 182 53.81 0.50 -28.81
CA ALA A 182 54.83 -0.26 -28.13
C ALA A 182 55.18 -1.52 -28.96
N PRO A 183 56.47 -1.92 -29.02
CA PRO A 183 56.96 -3.02 -29.84
C PRO A 183 56.42 -4.39 -29.39
N PRO A 184 56.45 -5.40 -30.29
CA PRO A 184 55.76 -6.68 -30.13
C PRO A 184 56.22 -7.50 -28.92
N ALA A 185 55.22 -8.08 -28.25
CA ALA A 185 55.31 -8.85 -27.02
C ALA A 185 56.05 -10.19 -27.18
N ALA A 186 56.86 -10.52 -26.16
CA ALA A 186 57.42 -11.85 -25.93
C ALA A 186 56.36 -12.81 -25.37
N GLU A 187 56.51 -14.09 -25.72
CA GLU A 187 55.57 -15.19 -25.49
C GLU A 187 55.27 -15.47 -24.00
N PRO A 188 54.01 -15.84 -23.66
CA PRO A 188 53.63 -16.21 -22.30
C PRO A 188 54.01 -17.66 -21.96
N THR A 189 54.67 -17.84 -20.82
CA THR A 189 54.92 -19.14 -20.17
C THR A 189 53.66 -19.65 -19.47
N PRO A 190 53.29 -20.95 -19.56
CA PRO A 190 52.12 -21.50 -18.88
C PRO A 190 52.39 -21.79 -17.40
N ALA A 191 51.48 -21.35 -16.52
CA ALA A 191 51.48 -21.67 -15.09
C ALA A 191 50.66 -22.95 -14.79
N PRO A 192 51.01 -23.71 -13.74
CA PRO A 192 50.57 -25.09 -13.55
C PRO A 192 49.19 -25.25 -12.92
N VAL A 193 48.54 -26.34 -13.34
CA VAL A 193 47.31 -26.93 -12.82
C VAL A 193 47.53 -27.40 -11.37
N SER A 194 46.73 -26.90 -10.42
CA SER A 194 46.70 -27.41 -9.04
C SER A 194 45.45 -28.24 -8.79
N ALA A 195 45.68 -29.45 -8.26
CA ALA A 195 44.75 -30.56 -8.16
C ALA A 195 43.82 -30.51 -6.93
N ALA A 196 42.74 -31.28 -7.06
CA ALA A 196 41.63 -31.48 -6.14
C ALA A 196 41.97 -32.17 -4.80
N ALA A 197 41.12 -31.98 -3.78
CA ALA A 197 40.77 -32.96 -2.72
C ALA A 197 39.50 -32.49 -1.93
N PRO A 198 38.89 -33.28 -1.01
CA PRO A 198 37.61 -33.94 -1.26
C PRO A 198 36.47 -33.64 -0.26
N ARG A 199 35.32 -34.28 -0.56
CA ARG A 199 34.02 -34.40 0.13
C ARG A 199 34.04 -34.43 1.67
N SER A 200 32.98 -33.88 2.25
CA SER A 200 32.38 -34.35 3.51
C SER A 200 30.85 -34.21 3.45
N ALA A 201 30.16 -35.27 3.81
CA ALA A 201 28.72 -35.40 4.06
C ALA A 201 28.56 -36.28 5.32
N PRO A 202 27.34 -36.54 5.82
CA PRO A 202 26.31 -35.63 6.33
C PRO A 202 26.12 -35.83 7.85
N ALA A 203 25.62 -34.82 8.58
CA ALA A 203 25.31 -34.95 10.01
C ALA A 203 23.81 -35.25 10.24
N ALA A 204 23.61 -36.21 11.14
CA ALA A 204 22.39 -36.92 11.49
C ALA A 204 21.18 -36.08 11.91
N ALA A 205 20.02 -36.70 11.65
CA ALA A 205 18.69 -36.33 12.11
C ALA A 205 18.56 -36.30 13.64
N ALA A 206 17.85 -35.30 14.16
CA ALA A 206 17.27 -35.30 15.51
C ALA A 206 15.75 -35.45 15.41
N ALA A 207 15.22 -36.39 16.21
CA ALA A 207 13.81 -36.74 16.30
C ALA A 207 12.96 -35.62 16.94
N PRO A 208 11.66 -35.50 16.58
CA PRO A 208 10.75 -34.54 17.18
C PRO A 208 10.27 -34.98 18.58
N ALA A 209 10.21 -34.01 19.51
CA ALA A 209 9.62 -34.15 20.83
C ALA A 209 8.08 -34.29 20.75
N PRO A 210 7.44 -35.02 21.70
CA PRO A 210 5.99 -35.23 21.71
C PRO A 210 5.22 -33.94 21.99
N GLN A 211 4.23 -33.65 21.14
CA GLN A 211 3.28 -32.57 21.31
C GLN A 211 2.30 -32.89 22.44
N ALA A 212 2.20 -31.98 23.41
CA ALA A 212 1.20 -32.01 24.45
C ALA A 212 -0.19 -31.67 23.90
N GLU A 213 -1.18 -32.48 24.30
CA GLU A 213 -2.59 -32.37 23.97
C GLU A 213 -3.21 -31.09 24.57
N PRO A 214 -3.95 -30.27 23.80
CA PRO A 214 -4.61 -29.10 24.35
C PRO A 214 -5.85 -29.48 25.20
N PRO A 215 -6.08 -28.82 26.36
CA PRO A 215 -7.24 -29.09 27.20
C PRO A 215 -8.56 -28.68 26.54
N ARG A 216 -9.58 -29.50 26.76
CA ARG A 216 -10.97 -29.29 26.34
C ARG A 216 -11.53 -27.95 26.86
N PRO A 217 -12.22 -27.13 26.05
CA PRO A 217 -12.92 -25.97 26.54
C PRO A 217 -14.12 -26.38 27.39
N ALA A 218 -14.20 -25.79 28.59
CA ALA A 218 -15.29 -25.97 29.53
C ALA A 218 -16.60 -25.36 29.02
N SER A 219 -17.68 -26.05 29.40
CA SER A 219 -19.10 -25.74 29.25
C SER A 219 -19.46 -24.24 29.31
N ALA A 220 -20.28 -23.84 28.34
CA ALA A 220 -20.94 -22.54 28.25
C ALA A 220 -21.78 -22.21 29.49
N GLY A 221 -21.65 -20.97 29.98
CA GLY A 221 -22.58 -20.36 30.93
C GLY A 221 -23.82 -19.77 30.24
N PRO A 222 -24.89 -19.49 30.99
CA PRO A 222 -26.19 -19.07 30.46
C PRO A 222 -26.18 -17.66 29.86
N ALA A 223 -26.93 -17.49 28.77
CA ALA A 223 -27.06 -16.26 28.00
C ALA A 223 -27.72 -15.12 28.81
N PRO A 224 -27.20 -13.87 28.74
CA PRO A 224 -27.87 -12.72 29.32
C PRO A 224 -29.09 -12.28 28.48
N ALA A 225 -30.09 -11.77 29.20
CA ALA A 225 -31.40 -11.38 28.72
C ALA A 225 -31.38 -10.34 27.58
N LEU A 226 -32.32 -10.51 26.64
CA LEU A 226 -32.60 -9.63 25.50
C LEU A 226 -32.80 -8.17 25.96
N ALA A 227 -31.81 -7.33 25.68
CA ALA A 227 -31.96 -5.89 25.71
C ALA A 227 -32.81 -5.41 24.53
N ALA A 228 -33.78 -4.54 24.81
CA ALA A 228 -34.74 -3.99 23.86
C ALA A 228 -34.08 -3.47 22.57
N ALA A 229 -34.64 -3.87 21.43
CA ALA A 229 -34.16 -3.56 20.10
C ALA A 229 -34.07 -2.04 19.88
N ARG A 230 -32.85 -1.53 19.68
CA ARG A 230 -32.63 -0.16 19.19
C ARG A 230 -33.22 -0.06 17.77
N PRO A 231 -33.88 1.06 17.41
CA PRO A 231 -34.40 1.26 16.06
C PRO A 231 -33.27 1.08 15.05
N ALA A 232 -33.52 0.25 14.04
CA ALA A 232 -32.55 -0.07 13.01
C ALA A 232 -32.00 1.23 12.40
N PRO A 233 -30.67 1.36 12.22
CA PRO A 233 -30.09 2.52 11.57
C PRO A 233 -30.70 2.66 10.18
N ARG A 234 -31.30 3.82 9.90
CA ARG A 234 -31.80 4.16 8.57
C ARG A 234 -30.67 3.92 7.57
N ARG A 235 -30.84 2.91 6.70
CA ARG A 235 -29.89 2.62 5.61
C ARG A 235 -29.67 3.92 4.85
N GLY A 236 -28.44 4.43 4.89
CA GLY A 236 -28.09 5.67 4.19
C GLY A 236 -28.40 5.47 2.71
N ARG A 237 -29.18 6.39 2.12
CA ARG A 237 -29.32 6.43 0.66
C ARG A 237 -27.92 6.69 0.07
N PRO A 238 -27.57 6.04 -1.06
CA PRO A 238 -26.32 6.33 -1.74
C PRO A 238 -26.21 7.84 -2.00
N VAL A 239 -25.03 8.41 -1.81
CA VAL A 239 -24.77 9.82 -2.04
C VAL A 239 -24.79 10.05 -3.54
N GLU A 240 -25.93 10.47 -4.07
CA GLU A 240 -26.11 10.82 -5.46
C GLU A 240 -25.26 12.06 -5.80
N SER A 241 -24.48 11.99 -6.88
CA SER A 241 -23.75 13.17 -7.37
C SER A 241 -24.70 14.17 -8.03
N TYR A 242 -24.33 15.45 -8.06
CA TYR A 242 -25.11 16.50 -8.71
C TYR A 242 -25.49 16.16 -10.17
N TRP A 243 -24.55 15.57 -10.92
CA TRP A 243 -24.76 15.19 -12.31
C TRP A 243 -25.72 14.02 -12.46
N MET A 244 -25.63 13.02 -11.58
CA MET A 244 -26.60 11.91 -11.55
C MET A 244 -28.00 12.42 -11.25
N ALA A 245 -28.14 13.36 -10.30
CA ALA A 245 -29.43 13.95 -9.98
C ALA A 245 -30.00 14.75 -11.16
N ALA A 246 -29.18 15.54 -11.85
CA ALA A 246 -29.59 16.28 -13.05
C ALA A 246 -30.07 15.33 -14.17
N GLU A 247 -29.31 14.28 -14.44
CA GLU A 247 -29.66 13.26 -15.45
C GLU A 247 -30.96 12.54 -15.08
N ARG A 248 -31.11 12.12 -13.83
CA ARG A 248 -32.31 11.44 -13.31
C ARG A 248 -33.56 12.28 -13.46
N ILE A 249 -33.47 13.59 -13.25
CA ILE A 249 -34.62 14.50 -13.42
C ILE A 249 -34.79 14.97 -14.87
N GLY A 250 -34.00 14.46 -15.82
CA GLY A 250 -34.08 14.80 -17.23
C GLY A 250 -33.71 16.26 -17.52
N VAL A 251 -32.72 16.79 -16.81
CA VAL A 251 -32.07 18.09 -17.09
C VAL A 251 -30.81 17.81 -17.89
N ALA A 252 -30.71 18.42 -19.08
CA ALA A 252 -29.54 18.26 -19.94
C ALA A 252 -28.29 18.84 -19.25
N ARG A 253 -27.13 18.25 -19.54
CA ARG A 253 -25.85 18.66 -18.91
C ARG A 253 -25.56 20.16 -19.05
N GLU A 254 -25.82 20.73 -20.23
CA GLU A 254 -25.62 22.16 -20.50
C GLU A 254 -26.50 23.06 -19.61
N GLU A 255 -27.73 22.62 -19.33
CA GLU A 255 -28.66 23.33 -18.45
C GLU A 255 -28.23 23.19 -16.98
N ALA A 256 -27.79 22.00 -16.57
CA ALA A 256 -27.21 21.79 -15.24
C ALA A 256 -25.93 22.61 -15.01
N GLU A 257 -25.10 22.80 -16.04
CA GLU A 257 -23.94 23.69 -16.01
C GLU A 257 -24.34 25.17 -15.92
N LYS A 258 -25.38 25.59 -16.64
CA LYS A 258 -25.95 26.95 -16.52
C LYS A 258 -26.46 27.21 -15.10
N ILE A 259 -27.13 26.25 -14.47
CA ILE A 259 -27.59 26.34 -13.07
C ILE A 259 -26.39 26.49 -12.13
N LEU A 260 -25.32 25.71 -12.32
CA LEU A 260 -24.14 25.80 -11.47
C LEU A 260 -23.43 27.14 -11.62
N ARG A 261 -23.34 27.67 -12.85
CA ARG A 261 -22.77 29.00 -13.13
C ARG A 261 -23.62 30.13 -12.56
N SER A 262 -24.94 30.03 -12.58
CA SER A 262 -25.83 31.08 -12.08
C SER A 262 -25.80 31.25 -10.55
N VAL A 263 -25.27 30.26 -9.84
CA VAL A 263 -25.04 30.30 -8.39
C VAL A 263 -23.56 30.40 -8.02
N ASP A 264 -22.73 30.89 -8.94
CA ASP A 264 -21.28 31.07 -8.76
C ASP A 264 -20.55 29.81 -8.26
N GLY A 265 -21.01 28.63 -8.69
CA GLY A 265 -20.42 27.35 -8.29
C GLY A 265 -20.81 26.86 -6.88
N ASP A 266 -21.74 27.53 -6.19
CA ASP A 266 -22.30 27.05 -4.93
C ASP A 266 -23.15 25.79 -5.17
N TRP A 267 -22.56 24.63 -4.90
CA TRP A 267 -23.21 23.33 -5.05
C TRP A 267 -24.50 23.19 -4.24
N GLY A 268 -24.59 23.77 -3.04
CA GLY A 268 -25.78 23.67 -2.20
C GLY A 268 -26.98 24.41 -2.81
N ARG A 269 -26.71 25.60 -3.37
CA ARG A 269 -27.73 26.37 -4.11
C ARG A 269 -28.11 25.69 -5.42
N ALA A 270 -27.14 25.16 -6.17
CA ALA A 270 -27.40 24.42 -7.41
C ALA A 270 -28.30 23.20 -7.16
N TRP A 271 -28.04 22.45 -6.09
CA TRP A 271 -28.88 21.33 -5.65
C TRP A 271 -30.29 21.76 -5.28
N SER A 272 -30.44 22.89 -4.59
CA SER A 272 -31.75 23.44 -4.23
C SER A 272 -32.56 23.80 -5.49
N THR A 273 -31.90 24.37 -6.50
CA THR A 273 -32.51 24.66 -7.81
C THR A 273 -32.95 23.40 -8.54
N LEU A 274 -32.12 22.34 -8.59
CA LEU A 274 -32.51 21.06 -9.20
C LEU A 274 -33.73 20.43 -8.51
N ARG A 275 -33.79 20.47 -7.17
CA ARG A 275 -34.96 19.98 -6.42
C ARG A 275 -36.23 20.77 -6.70
N ALA A 276 -36.12 22.09 -6.89
CA ALA A 276 -37.26 22.93 -7.26
C ALA A 276 -37.76 22.64 -8.69
N ILE A 277 -36.88 22.21 -9.61
CA ILE A 277 -37.28 21.74 -10.95
C ILE A 277 -37.98 20.39 -10.84
N GLU A 278 -37.45 19.47 -10.05
CA GLU A 278 -38.05 18.15 -9.79
C GLU A 278 -39.47 18.29 -9.21
N GLN A 279 -39.65 19.12 -8.18
CA GLN A 279 -40.96 19.38 -7.57
C GLN A 279 -41.96 19.95 -8.57
N ARG A 280 -41.57 20.94 -9.38
CA ARG A 280 -42.46 21.52 -10.40
C ARG A 280 -42.88 20.52 -11.47
N ARG A 281 -42.03 19.57 -11.84
CA ARG A 281 -42.39 18.48 -12.77
C ARG A 281 -43.37 17.49 -12.15
N VAL A 282 -43.25 17.22 -10.85
CA VAL A 282 -44.21 16.35 -10.13
C VAL A 282 -45.57 17.03 -10.00
N GLU A 283 -45.61 18.35 -9.81
CA GLU A 283 -46.84 19.13 -9.64
C GLU A 283 -47.57 19.49 -10.94
N ALA A 284 -46.93 19.33 -12.10
CA ALA A 284 -47.53 19.54 -13.42
C ALA A 284 -47.78 18.18 -14.11
N PRO A 285 -48.75 17.37 -13.64
CA PRO A 285 -49.14 16.18 -14.38
C PRO A 285 -49.79 16.62 -15.70
N SER A 286 -49.21 16.15 -16.81
CA SER A 286 -49.76 16.26 -18.16
C SER A 286 -51.16 15.67 -18.27
#